data_AF-A0A2E4J7R4-F1
#
_entry.id   AF-A0A2E4J7R4-F1
#
_cell.length_a   1.000
_cell.length_b   1.000
_cell.length_c   1.000
_cell.angle_alpha   90.00
_cell.angle_beta   90.00
_cell.angle_gamma   90.00
#
_symmetry.space_group_name_H-M   'P 1'
#
loop_
_entity.id
_entity.type
_entity.pdbx_description
1 polymer ?
#
loop_
_entity_poly.entity_id
_entity_poly.type
_entity_poly.pdbx_seq_one_letter_code
_entity_poly.pdbx_strand_id
1 'polypeptide(L)'
;MKYLLSIIFFSLSFYLLQGQCSDMDIPCNITNQSAEIVYNDDLETGASSLIAFANNYYQTNFQVNIPTDTTFTIAGMGDIQLGINYFTIENIDGLEQTGLELECSNTDCTYYGGSNGCFSLVGTPIETGTYTLNLVVYASGFWNGLPISQTLDDLIQVTLIVENCDELGEDGCYDSFGNFYSIGDIVDYDECNGIECEGPDYWQPFVVEGCEAACDTVFTTIFETIVETEYIEVVVTDTVIETEYVEVIVTDTVIETEY
;
A
#
# COMPACT_ATOMS: atom_id res chain seq x y z
N MET A 1 42.32 21.24 32.92
CA MET A 1 41.77 20.18 32.05
C MET A 1 40.26 20.23 32.16
N LYS A 2 39.59 20.78 31.15
CA LYS A 2 38.12 20.74 31.00
C LYS A 2 37.88 20.08 29.64
N TYR A 3 37.40 18.85 29.62
CA TYR A 3 36.97 18.18 28.40
C TYR A 3 35.52 18.59 28.15
N LEU A 4 35.30 19.35 27.07
CA LEU A 4 33.96 19.56 26.51
C LEU A 4 33.54 18.26 25.82
N LEU A 5 32.51 17.61 26.36
CA LEU A 5 31.85 16.47 25.75
C LEU A 5 30.90 17.02 24.68
N SER A 6 31.29 16.92 23.41
CA SER A 6 30.45 17.30 22.28
C SER A 6 29.46 16.16 22.00
N ILE A 7 28.19 16.37 22.32
CA ILE A 7 27.11 15.44 22.01
C ILE A 7 26.72 15.68 20.55
N ILE A 8 27.11 14.74 19.67
CA ILE A 8 26.68 14.72 18.27
C ILE A 8 25.28 14.09 18.26
N PHE A 9 24.26 14.92 18.03
CA PHE A 9 22.90 14.47 17.75
C PHE A 9 22.87 13.96 16.31
N PHE A 10 22.88 12.64 16.14
CA PHE A 10 22.67 12.00 14.85
C PHE A 10 21.17 12.04 14.56
N SER A 11 20.72 12.97 13.71
CA SER A 11 19.34 12.97 13.21
C SER A 11 19.18 11.76 12.29
N LEU A 12 18.61 10.69 12.83
CA LEU A 12 18.18 9.55 12.02
C LEU A 12 16.99 10.03 11.19
N SER A 13 17.22 10.33 9.92
CA SER A 13 16.16 10.54 8.95
C SER A 13 15.42 9.21 8.82
N PHE A 14 14.23 9.11 9.40
CA PHE A 14 13.32 8.01 9.10
C PHE A 14 12.89 8.20 7.65
N TYR A 15 13.45 7.42 6.75
CA TYR A 15 12.86 7.21 5.43
C TYR A 15 11.47 6.61 5.67
N LEU A 16 10.44 7.41 5.42
CA LEU A 16 9.07 6.93 5.36
C LEU A 16 9.00 6.01 4.14
N LEU A 17 9.15 4.71 4.38
CA LEU A 17 8.79 3.67 3.41
C LEU A 17 7.30 3.86 3.11
N GLN A 18 6.98 4.28 1.89
CA GLN A 18 5.60 4.31 1.43
C GLN A 18 5.13 2.85 1.37
N GLY A 19 4.33 2.42 2.34
CA GLY A 19 3.77 1.07 2.36
C GLY A 19 2.90 0.82 1.13
N GLN A 20 2.82 -0.44 0.69
CA GLN A 20 1.88 -0.83 -0.36
C GLN A 20 0.47 -0.58 0.15
N CYS A 21 -0.16 0.45 -0.39
CA CYS A 21 -1.51 0.80 -0.01
C CYS A 21 -2.50 -0.05 -0.79
N SER A 22 -2.72 -1.28 -0.35
CA SER A 22 -4.04 -1.89 -0.45
C SER A 22 -4.63 -1.98 0.96
N ASP A 23 -5.67 -1.17 1.18
CA ASP A 23 -6.67 -1.35 2.24
C ASP A 23 -6.26 -1.14 3.71
N MET A 24 -5.18 -0.38 3.97
CA MET A 24 -4.72 -0.04 5.33
C MET A 24 -5.76 0.72 6.18
N ASP A 25 -6.69 1.44 5.53
CA ASP A 25 -7.70 2.27 6.20
C ASP A 25 -9.11 1.67 6.25
N ILE A 26 -9.33 0.52 5.60
CA ILE A 26 -10.65 -0.10 5.56
C ILE A 26 -10.61 -1.38 6.40
N PRO A 27 -11.25 -1.40 7.58
CA PRO A 27 -11.42 -2.66 8.30
C PRO A 27 -12.16 -3.64 7.38
N CYS A 28 -11.71 -4.89 7.34
CA CYS A 28 -12.31 -5.92 6.48
C CYS A 28 -13.84 -5.85 6.50
N ASN A 29 -14.42 -5.51 5.35
CA ASN A 29 -15.85 -5.27 5.23
C ASN A 29 -16.52 -6.57 4.79
N ILE A 30 -17.38 -7.10 5.66
CA ILE A 30 -18.25 -8.23 5.30
C ILE A 30 -19.28 -7.75 4.27
N THR A 31 -19.18 -8.23 3.05
CA THR A 31 -20.15 -7.97 1.99
C THR A 31 -21.14 -9.14 1.88
N ASN A 32 -22.37 -8.89 1.43
CA ASN A 32 -23.32 -9.97 1.14
C ASN A 32 -23.17 -10.50 -0.31
N GLN A 33 -22.05 -10.22 -0.98
CA GLN A 33 -21.93 -10.42 -2.42
C GLN A 33 -21.27 -11.75 -2.82
N SER A 34 -20.51 -12.39 -1.92
CA SER A 34 -19.88 -13.69 -2.19
C SER A 34 -20.60 -14.83 -1.48
N ALA A 35 -20.83 -15.93 -2.22
CA ALA A 35 -21.31 -17.20 -1.68
C ALA A 35 -20.16 -18.17 -1.34
N GLU A 36 -18.91 -17.76 -1.57
CA GLU A 36 -17.72 -18.57 -1.31
C GLU A 36 -17.40 -18.59 0.18
N ILE A 37 -16.86 -19.72 0.67
CA ILE A 37 -16.53 -19.89 2.09
C ILE A 37 -15.44 -18.91 2.52
N VAL A 38 -14.50 -18.61 1.63
CA VAL A 38 -13.45 -17.61 1.81
C VAL A 38 -13.43 -16.74 0.57
N TYR A 39 -13.38 -15.43 0.76
CA TYR A 39 -13.47 -14.43 -0.29
C TYR A 39 -12.44 -13.34 -0.07
N ASN A 40 -11.80 -12.89 -1.15
CA ASN A 40 -10.88 -11.77 -1.17
C ASN A 40 -11.11 -11.01 -2.49
N ASP A 41 -11.34 -9.71 -2.40
CA ASP A 41 -11.68 -8.85 -3.53
C ASP A 41 -10.49 -8.60 -4.46
N ASP A 42 -9.26 -8.62 -3.95
CA ASP A 42 -8.04 -8.55 -4.77
C ASP A 42 -7.94 -9.73 -5.75
N LEU A 43 -8.56 -10.88 -5.43
CA LEU A 43 -8.60 -12.08 -6.28
C LEU A 43 -9.75 -12.08 -7.32
N GLU A 44 -10.77 -11.22 -7.20
CA GLU A 44 -11.92 -11.23 -8.11
C GLU A 44 -11.62 -10.66 -9.50
N THR A 45 -10.59 -9.84 -9.64
CA THR A 45 -10.28 -9.12 -10.89
C THR A 45 -9.70 -10.01 -12.01
N GLY A 46 -9.81 -11.34 -11.87
CA GLY A 46 -9.18 -12.33 -12.75
C GLY A 46 -7.74 -12.65 -12.35
N ALA A 47 -7.26 -12.09 -11.24
CA ALA A 47 -5.98 -12.42 -10.65
C ALA A 47 -6.08 -13.75 -9.87
N SER A 48 -5.24 -14.71 -10.22
CA SER A 48 -5.11 -15.96 -9.46
C SER A 48 -4.11 -15.85 -8.30
N SER A 49 -3.60 -14.65 -8.04
CA SER A 49 -2.49 -14.43 -7.12
C SER A 49 -2.58 -13.06 -6.47
N LEU A 50 -2.19 -13.00 -5.21
CA LEU A 50 -1.90 -11.77 -4.49
C LEU A 50 -0.49 -11.31 -4.82
N ILE A 51 -0.29 -10.00 -4.87
CA ILE A 51 1.02 -9.40 -5.11
C ILE A 51 1.38 -8.55 -3.89
N ALA A 52 2.55 -8.80 -3.32
CA ALA A 52 3.19 -7.98 -2.32
C ALA A 52 4.61 -7.65 -2.78
N PHE A 53 5.28 -6.73 -2.11
CA PHE A 53 6.68 -6.47 -2.40
C PHE A 53 7.54 -6.41 -1.15
N ALA A 54 8.77 -6.91 -1.29
CA ALA A 54 9.74 -7.01 -0.23
C ALA A 54 10.01 -5.65 0.43
N ASN A 55 10.24 -5.67 1.74
CA ASN A 55 10.57 -4.54 2.62
C ASN A 55 9.51 -3.45 2.72
N ASN A 56 8.27 -3.72 2.30
CA ASN A 56 7.16 -2.79 2.38
C ASN A 56 6.03 -3.39 3.21
N TYR A 57 5.34 -2.56 3.97
CA TYR A 57 4.15 -3.02 4.68
C TYR A 57 3.10 -3.50 3.67
N TYR A 58 2.54 -4.67 3.93
CA TYR A 58 1.53 -5.32 3.12
C TYR A 58 0.34 -5.71 4.00
N GLN A 59 -0.86 -5.50 3.49
CA GLN A 59 -2.11 -5.94 4.09
C GLN A 59 -3.08 -6.36 2.99
N THR A 60 -3.78 -7.47 3.22
CA THR A 60 -4.95 -7.86 2.42
C THR A 60 -6.00 -8.50 3.33
N ASN A 61 -7.26 -8.33 2.96
CA ASN A 61 -8.41 -8.69 3.77
C ASN A 61 -9.15 -9.88 3.14
N PHE A 62 -9.55 -10.84 3.97
CA PHE A 62 -10.35 -11.99 3.57
C PHE A 62 -11.65 -12.00 4.36
N GLN A 63 -12.77 -12.09 3.66
CA GLN A 63 -14.06 -12.42 4.23
C GLN A 63 -14.21 -13.94 4.35
N VAL A 64 -14.79 -14.40 5.46
CA VAL A 64 -15.21 -15.79 5.64
C VAL A 64 -16.73 -15.88 5.76
N ASN A 65 -17.33 -16.79 5.00
CA ASN A 65 -18.76 -17.09 5.04
C ASN A 65 -18.94 -18.54 5.46
N ILE A 66 -19.28 -18.77 6.72
CA ILE A 66 -19.38 -20.14 7.25
C ILE A 66 -20.78 -20.67 6.92
N PRO A 67 -20.91 -21.77 6.14
CA PRO A 67 -22.22 -22.33 5.87
C PRO A 67 -22.82 -22.93 7.15
N THR A 68 -24.14 -23.09 7.17
CA THR A 68 -24.81 -23.75 8.31
C THR A 68 -24.55 -25.26 8.36
N ASP A 69 -24.18 -25.84 7.22
CA ASP A 69 -23.90 -27.26 7.06
C ASP A 69 -22.87 -27.51 5.95
N THR A 70 -22.30 -28.72 5.95
CA THR A 70 -21.33 -29.16 4.93
C THR A 70 -21.35 -30.68 4.81
N THR A 71 -20.66 -31.21 3.81
CA THR A 71 -20.49 -32.65 3.59
C THR A 71 -19.07 -33.05 3.97
N PHE A 72 -18.93 -33.97 4.93
CA PHE A 72 -17.63 -34.57 5.28
C PHE A 72 -17.53 -35.99 4.77
N THR A 73 -16.38 -36.35 4.22
CA THR A 73 -16.07 -37.74 3.85
C THR A 73 -15.30 -38.40 4.99
N ILE A 74 -15.95 -39.36 5.66
CA ILE A 74 -15.31 -40.15 6.72
C ILE A 74 -14.88 -41.50 6.16
N ALA A 75 -13.61 -41.86 6.36
CA ALA A 75 -13.05 -43.14 5.94
C ALA A 75 -13.88 -44.32 6.47
N GLY A 76 -14.40 -45.14 5.57
CA GLY A 76 -15.24 -46.30 5.90
C GLY A 76 -16.73 -46.02 6.14
N MET A 77 -17.15 -44.74 6.20
CA MET A 77 -18.56 -44.35 6.32
C MET A 77 -19.09 -43.60 5.09
N GLY A 78 -18.20 -43.05 4.26
CA GLY A 78 -18.57 -42.25 3.10
C GLY A 78 -18.95 -40.83 3.50
N ASP A 79 -19.75 -40.18 2.65
CA ASP A 79 -20.14 -38.79 2.82
C ASP A 79 -21.28 -38.64 3.83
N ILE A 80 -21.12 -37.74 4.78
CA ILE A 80 -22.14 -37.40 5.78
C ILE A 80 -22.44 -35.90 5.77
N GLN A 81 -23.71 -35.54 5.96
CA GLN A 81 -24.11 -34.14 6.15
C GLN A 81 -23.87 -33.74 7.61
N LEU A 82 -23.03 -32.74 7.84
CA LEU A 82 -22.70 -32.22 9.16
C LEU A 82 -23.33 -30.83 9.33
N GLY A 83 -24.09 -30.63 10.42
CA GLY A 83 -24.45 -29.29 10.86
C GLY A 83 -23.24 -28.62 11.51
N ILE A 84 -22.79 -27.49 10.99
CA ILE A 84 -21.60 -26.80 11.47
C ILE A 84 -21.95 -26.01 12.74
N ASN A 85 -21.18 -26.22 13.81
CA ASN A 85 -21.21 -25.35 14.97
C ASN A 85 -20.29 -24.16 14.76
N TYR A 86 -19.02 -24.43 14.46
CA TYR A 86 -18.01 -23.40 14.24
C TYR A 86 -16.84 -23.92 13.41
N PHE A 87 -16.16 -22.98 12.75
CA PHE A 87 -14.85 -23.12 12.13
C PHE A 87 -13.84 -22.29 12.92
N THR A 88 -12.64 -22.82 13.10
CA THR A 88 -11.51 -22.09 13.68
C THR A 88 -10.37 -22.14 12.66
N ILE A 89 -9.88 -20.97 12.24
CA ILE A 89 -8.66 -20.91 11.43
C ILE A 89 -7.50 -21.26 12.36
N GLU A 90 -6.82 -22.39 12.10
CA GLU A 90 -5.72 -22.86 12.94
C GLU A 90 -4.41 -22.19 12.52
N ASN A 91 -4.14 -22.19 11.22
CA ASN A 91 -2.98 -21.55 10.60
C ASN A 91 -3.20 -21.40 9.08
N ILE A 92 -2.23 -20.77 8.43
CA ILE A 92 -2.10 -20.73 6.98
C ILE A 92 -0.72 -21.31 6.67
N ASP A 93 -0.69 -22.52 6.10
CA ASP A 93 0.56 -23.17 5.75
C ASP A 93 1.28 -22.36 4.67
N GLY A 94 2.58 -22.11 4.87
CA GLY A 94 3.42 -21.31 3.98
C GLY A 94 3.50 -19.83 4.37
N LEU A 95 2.60 -19.34 5.23
CA LEU A 95 2.59 -17.94 5.68
C LEU A 95 3.86 -17.59 6.46
N GLU A 96 4.39 -18.52 7.24
CA GLU A 96 5.59 -18.32 8.08
C GLU A 96 6.86 -18.00 7.28
N GLN A 97 6.87 -18.28 5.97
CA GLN A 97 8.00 -18.00 5.06
C GLN A 97 7.90 -16.62 4.41
N THR A 98 6.75 -15.95 4.56
CA THR A 98 6.48 -14.69 3.88
C THR A 98 6.88 -13.47 4.72
N GLY A 99 6.94 -13.58 6.05
CA GLY A 99 7.07 -12.42 6.94
C GLY A 99 5.74 -11.69 7.22
N LEU A 100 4.62 -12.29 6.79
CA LEU A 100 3.27 -11.89 7.16
C LEU A 100 2.75 -12.69 8.35
N GLU A 101 1.75 -12.14 9.02
CA GLU A 101 1.05 -12.72 10.16
C GLU A 101 -0.46 -12.75 9.87
N LEU A 102 -1.15 -13.70 10.51
CA LEU A 102 -2.61 -13.83 10.44
C LEU A 102 -3.23 -12.98 11.56
N GLU A 103 -4.10 -12.04 11.19
CA GLU A 103 -4.91 -11.29 12.14
C GLU A 103 -6.40 -11.54 11.92
N CYS A 104 -7.11 -12.00 12.95
CA CYS A 104 -8.54 -12.27 12.86
C CYS A 104 -9.36 -11.12 13.47
N SER A 105 -10.55 -10.91 12.92
CA SER A 105 -11.53 -9.95 13.48
C SER A 105 -12.01 -10.31 14.90
N ASN A 106 -11.74 -11.53 15.37
CA ASN A 106 -11.97 -11.96 16.74
C ASN A 106 -10.73 -12.67 17.32
N THR A 107 -10.67 -12.79 18.65
CA THR A 107 -9.45 -13.20 19.37
C THR A 107 -9.01 -14.63 19.08
N ASP A 108 -9.93 -15.51 18.70
CA ASP A 108 -9.71 -16.95 18.62
C ASP A 108 -9.86 -17.48 17.19
N CYS A 109 -9.90 -16.59 16.19
CA CYS A 109 -10.15 -16.91 14.78
C CYS A 109 -11.32 -17.87 14.54
N THR A 110 -12.36 -17.80 15.38
CA THR A 110 -13.45 -18.77 15.44
C THR A 110 -14.77 -18.15 14.97
N TYR A 111 -15.45 -18.80 14.04
CA TYR A 111 -16.64 -18.31 13.36
C TYR A 111 -17.75 -19.36 13.42
N TYR A 112 -18.96 -18.98 13.82
CA TYR A 112 -20.08 -19.92 13.97
C TYR A 112 -20.72 -20.28 12.62
N GLY A 113 -21.34 -21.46 12.54
CA GLY A 113 -22.11 -21.87 11.36
C GLY A 113 -23.21 -20.86 11.02
N GLY A 114 -23.29 -20.47 9.74
CA GLY A 114 -24.22 -19.44 9.23
C GLY A 114 -23.82 -18.00 9.55
N SER A 115 -22.65 -17.77 10.16
CA SER A 115 -22.11 -16.44 10.40
C SER A 115 -21.06 -16.06 9.37
N ASN A 116 -20.79 -14.76 9.29
CA ASN A 116 -19.73 -14.20 8.48
C ASN A 116 -18.68 -13.56 9.39
N GLY A 117 -17.46 -13.48 8.91
CA GLY A 117 -16.35 -12.87 9.62
C GLY A 117 -15.25 -12.42 8.66
N CYS A 118 -14.12 -12.04 9.23
CA CYS A 118 -12.99 -11.51 8.50
C CYS A 118 -11.66 -11.89 9.15
N PHE A 119 -10.65 -12.13 8.34
CA PHE A 119 -9.24 -12.15 8.75
C PHE A 119 -8.40 -11.38 7.75
N SER A 120 -7.20 -10.99 8.14
CA SER A 120 -6.26 -10.23 7.33
C SER A 120 -4.90 -10.92 7.37
N LEU A 121 -4.15 -10.79 6.28
CA LEU A 121 -2.72 -11.08 6.26
C LEU A 121 -2.00 -9.75 6.34
N VAL A 122 -1.18 -9.55 7.37
CA VAL A 122 -0.52 -8.27 7.64
C VAL A 122 0.96 -8.49 7.92
N GLY A 123 1.81 -7.56 7.52
CA GLY A 123 3.23 -7.63 7.86
C GLY A 123 4.12 -6.94 6.86
N THR A 124 5.39 -7.32 6.85
CA THR A 124 6.39 -6.76 5.92
C THR A 124 7.20 -7.92 5.37
N PRO A 125 6.89 -8.40 4.15
CA PRO A 125 7.63 -9.51 3.59
C PRO A 125 9.07 -9.10 3.30
N ILE A 126 10.02 -10.02 3.52
CA ILE A 126 11.46 -9.72 3.43
C ILE A 126 12.10 -10.40 2.23
N GLU A 127 11.67 -11.62 1.93
CA GLU A 127 12.22 -12.42 0.85
C GLU A 127 11.28 -12.39 -0.35
N THR A 128 11.82 -12.14 -1.54
CA THR A 128 11.10 -12.26 -2.79
C THR A 128 10.88 -13.72 -3.15
N GLY A 129 9.74 -14.04 -3.75
CA GLY A 129 9.42 -15.40 -4.19
C GLY A 129 7.94 -15.61 -4.46
N THR A 130 7.59 -16.84 -4.81
CA THR A 130 6.20 -17.28 -4.95
C THR A 130 5.89 -18.26 -3.84
N TYR A 131 4.86 -17.95 -3.06
CA TYR A 131 4.43 -18.69 -1.89
C TYR A 131 3.03 -19.25 -2.12
N THR A 132 2.86 -20.55 -1.88
CA THR A 132 1.55 -21.17 -1.85
C THR A 132 1.04 -21.15 -0.41
N LEU A 133 -0.08 -20.44 -0.21
CA LEU A 133 -0.74 -20.28 1.07
C LEU A 133 -1.95 -21.20 1.13
N ASN A 134 -1.98 -22.15 2.07
CA ASN A 134 -3.11 -23.05 2.26
C ASN A 134 -3.79 -22.77 3.60
N LEU A 135 -5.08 -22.46 3.56
CA LEU A 135 -5.83 -22.21 4.78
C LEU A 135 -6.20 -23.52 5.47
N VAL A 136 -5.74 -23.67 6.71
CA VAL A 136 -6.05 -24.84 7.54
C VAL A 136 -7.11 -24.46 8.56
N VAL A 137 -8.22 -25.19 8.52
CA VAL A 137 -9.41 -24.90 9.35
C VAL A 137 -9.80 -26.12 10.16
N TYR A 138 -9.95 -25.93 11.46
CA TYR A 138 -10.63 -26.89 12.32
C TYR A 138 -12.14 -26.64 12.28
N ALA A 139 -12.89 -27.63 11.80
CA ALA A 139 -14.34 -27.58 11.73
C ALA A 139 -14.97 -28.53 12.76
N SER A 140 -15.98 -28.03 13.48
CA SER A 140 -16.73 -28.80 14.49
C SER A 140 -18.23 -28.71 14.25
N GLY A 141 -18.94 -29.82 14.48
CA GLY A 141 -20.36 -29.92 14.21
C GLY A 141 -21.02 -31.13 14.87
N PHE A 142 -22.28 -31.39 14.49
CA PHE A 142 -23.02 -32.55 14.94
C PHE A 142 -23.56 -33.38 13.77
N TRP A 143 -23.45 -34.70 13.90
CA TRP A 143 -24.11 -35.67 13.03
C TRP A 143 -24.96 -36.61 13.88
N ASN A 144 -26.28 -36.61 13.66
CA ASN A 144 -27.24 -37.40 14.46
C ASN A 144 -27.07 -37.22 15.99
N GLY A 145 -26.74 -36.00 16.43
CA GLY A 145 -26.53 -35.64 17.84
C GLY A 145 -25.17 -36.05 18.42
N LEU A 146 -24.27 -36.63 17.62
CA LEU A 146 -22.90 -36.92 18.02
C LEU A 146 -21.97 -35.80 17.56
N PRO A 147 -21.08 -35.27 18.43
CA PRO A 147 -20.10 -34.27 18.02
C PRO A 147 -19.08 -34.91 17.09
N ILE A 148 -18.81 -34.24 15.96
CA ILE A 148 -17.77 -34.61 15.00
C ILE A 148 -16.92 -33.37 14.75
N SER A 149 -15.62 -33.58 14.65
CA SER A 149 -14.68 -32.53 14.27
C SER A 149 -13.61 -33.05 13.33
N GLN A 150 -13.13 -32.20 12.44
CA GLN A 150 -12.09 -32.51 11.46
C GLN A 150 -11.29 -31.26 11.13
N THR A 151 -9.99 -31.41 10.91
CA THR A 151 -9.16 -30.39 10.28
C THR A 151 -9.25 -30.53 8.75
N LEU A 152 -9.50 -29.41 8.08
CA LEU A 152 -9.56 -29.26 6.63
C LEU A 152 -8.34 -28.45 6.21
N ASP A 153 -7.41 -29.06 5.49
CA ASP A 153 -6.09 -28.51 5.14
C ASP A 153 -6.01 -27.95 3.71
N ASP A 154 -7.05 -28.14 2.90
CA ASP A 154 -7.12 -27.67 1.50
C ASP A 154 -8.44 -26.91 1.22
N LEU A 155 -8.92 -26.11 2.18
CA LEU A 155 -10.19 -25.39 2.00
C LEU A 155 -10.08 -24.30 0.92
N ILE A 156 -8.97 -23.56 0.93
CA ILE A 156 -8.59 -22.58 -0.09
C ILE A 156 -7.07 -22.57 -0.22
N GLN A 157 -6.61 -22.44 -1.46
CA GLN A 157 -5.21 -22.24 -1.81
C GLN A 157 -5.07 -20.92 -2.54
N VAL A 158 -4.22 -20.04 -2.02
CA VAL A 158 -3.90 -18.74 -2.62
C VAL A 158 -2.42 -18.70 -2.96
N THR A 159 -2.07 -18.10 -4.09
CA THR A 159 -0.66 -17.83 -4.42
C THR A 159 -0.35 -16.38 -4.03
N LEU A 160 0.68 -16.19 -3.21
CA LEU A 160 1.27 -14.88 -2.93
C LEU A 160 2.58 -14.75 -3.70
N ILE A 161 2.70 -13.69 -4.49
CA ILE A 161 3.93 -13.34 -5.18
C ILE A 161 4.53 -12.14 -4.45
N VAL A 162 5.73 -12.31 -3.90
CA VAL A 162 6.52 -11.23 -3.31
C VAL A 162 7.60 -10.83 -4.30
N GLU A 163 7.53 -9.60 -4.79
CA GLU A 163 8.48 -9.06 -5.77
C GLU A 163 9.36 -7.98 -5.12
N ASN A 164 10.44 -7.58 -5.78
CA ASN A 164 11.11 -6.34 -5.39
C ASN A 164 10.29 -5.16 -5.91
N CYS A 165 10.20 -4.06 -5.16
CA CYS A 165 9.62 -2.82 -5.71
C CYS A 165 10.29 -2.41 -7.02
N ASP A 166 11.60 -2.66 -7.10
CA ASP A 166 12.46 -2.43 -8.26
C ASP A 166 12.09 -3.30 -9.49
N GLU A 167 11.21 -4.31 -9.34
CA GLU A 167 10.84 -5.25 -10.41
C GLU A 167 9.45 -5.02 -11.04
N LEU A 168 8.53 -4.26 -10.41
CA LEU A 168 7.21 -3.95 -11.03
C LEU A 168 7.04 -2.50 -11.50
N GLY A 169 7.97 -1.63 -11.21
CA GLY A 169 8.08 -0.33 -11.86
C GLY A 169 9.53 -0.17 -12.23
N GLU A 170 9.82 -0.08 -13.52
CA GLU A 170 11.12 0.39 -13.96
C GLU A 170 11.48 1.63 -13.12
N ASP A 171 12.68 1.68 -12.54
CA ASP A 171 13.14 2.91 -11.91
C ASP A 171 12.86 4.07 -12.88
N GLY A 172 12.05 5.04 -12.47
CA GLY A 172 11.41 5.97 -13.39
C GLY A 172 10.59 7.04 -12.70
N CYS A 173 9.97 7.91 -13.48
CA CYS A 173 9.31 9.10 -12.97
C CYS A 173 7.87 9.15 -13.47
N TYR A 174 6.97 9.71 -12.65
CA TYR A 174 5.59 9.98 -13.06
C TYR A 174 5.37 11.48 -13.28
N ASP A 175 4.64 11.84 -14.34
CA ASP A 175 4.17 13.22 -14.52
C ASP A 175 2.90 13.53 -13.70
N SER A 176 2.44 14.78 -13.76
CA SER A 176 1.22 15.23 -13.06
C SER A 176 -0.07 14.56 -13.54
N PHE A 177 -0.04 13.82 -14.66
CA PHE A 177 -1.18 13.08 -15.21
C PHE A 177 -1.08 11.58 -14.91
N GLY A 178 -0.05 11.13 -14.22
CA GLY A 178 0.21 9.72 -13.90
C GLY A 178 0.81 8.93 -15.06
N ASN A 179 1.35 9.58 -16.10
CA ASN A 179 2.10 8.88 -17.14
C ASN A 179 3.49 8.50 -16.61
N PHE A 180 3.92 7.28 -16.89
CA PHE A 180 5.22 6.73 -16.48
C PHE A 180 6.31 7.03 -17.53
N TYR A 181 7.53 7.29 -17.06
CA TYR A 181 8.74 7.54 -17.83
C TYR A 181 9.90 6.75 -17.25
N SER A 182 10.67 6.04 -18.08
CA SER A 182 11.84 5.28 -17.64
C SER A 182 13.00 6.24 -17.29
N ILE A 183 13.95 5.84 -16.44
CA ILE A 183 15.18 6.63 -16.24
C ILE A 183 15.88 6.92 -17.57
N GLY A 184 16.23 8.19 -17.78
CA GLY A 184 16.82 8.74 -18.99
C GLY A 184 15.80 9.25 -20.01
N ASP A 185 14.51 9.04 -19.78
CA ASP A 185 13.46 9.65 -20.61
C ASP A 185 13.41 11.16 -20.38
N ILE A 186 13.18 11.88 -21.49
CA ILE A 186 13.12 13.33 -21.55
C ILE A 186 11.70 13.76 -21.91
N VAL A 187 11.16 14.69 -21.14
CA VAL A 187 9.90 15.39 -21.43
C VAL A 187 10.20 16.84 -21.76
N ASP A 188 10.09 17.17 -23.05
CA ASP A 188 10.25 18.54 -23.53
C ASP A 188 8.97 19.34 -23.30
N TYR A 189 9.08 20.51 -22.66
CA TYR A 189 7.98 21.46 -22.54
C TYR A 189 7.91 22.40 -23.75
N ASP A 190 9.07 22.76 -24.28
CA ASP A 190 9.26 23.57 -25.48
C ASP A 190 10.58 23.20 -26.18
N GLU A 191 10.96 23.93 -27.24
CA GLU A 191 12.19 23.65 -28.01
C GLU A 191 13.49 23.88 -27.21
N CYS A 192 13.42 24.44 -26.01
CA CYS A 192 14.57 24.90 -25.23
C CYS A 192 14.61 24.38 -23.78
N ASN A 193 13.49 23.89 -23.25
CA ASN A 193 13.35 23.47 -21.86
C ASN A 193 12.68 22.10 -21.78
N GLY A 194 13.20 21.25 -20.89
CA GLY A 194 12.62 19.96 -20.57
C GLY A 194 12.99 19.48 -19.18
N ILE A 195 12.49 18.30 -18.82
CA ILE A 195 12.86 17.54 -17.63
C ILE A 195 13.34 16.15 -18.06
N GLU A 196 14.39 15.66 -17.40
CA GLU A 196 14.90 14.31 -17.57
C GLU A 196 14.60 13.50 -16.31
N CYS A 197 14.18 12.25 -16.48
CA CYS A 197 14.01 11.33 -15.37
C CYS A 197 15.37 10.76 -14.94
N GLU A 198 15.94 11.22 -13.82
CA GLU A 198 17.26 10.76 -13.35
C GLU A 198 17.17 9.65 -12.29
N GLY A 199 15.99 9.44 -11.69
CA GLY A 199 15.76 8.44 -10.65
C GLY A 199 14.28 8.29 -10.29
N PRO A 200 13.93 7.33 -9.41
CA PRO A 200 12.55 7.14 -8.95
C PRO A 200 11.90 8.44 -8.45
N ASP A 201 10.89 8.92 -9.17
CA ASP A 201 10.21 10.21 -8.95
C ASP A 201 11.15 11.43 -8.83
N TYR A 202 12.32 11.37 -9.47
CA TYR A 202 13.32 12.43 -9.47
C TYR A 202 13.49 13.03 -10.87
N TRP A 203 12.80 14.15 -11.09
CA TRP A 203 12.87 14.94 -12.31
C TRP A 203 13.97 16.00 -12.24
N GLN A 204 14.93 15.97 -13.15
CA GLN A 204 15.97 16.99 -13.28
C GLN A 204 15.65 17.93 -14.45
N PRO A 205 15.42 19.24 -14.21
CA PRO A 205 15.24 20.20 -15.30
C PRO A 205 16.56 20.42 -16.07
N PHE A 206 16.47 20.56 -17.39
CA PHE A 206 17.61 20.92 -18.23
C PHE A 206 17.22 21.97 -19.28
N VAL A 207 18.24 22.67 -19.80
CA VAL A 207 18.12 23.69 -20.86
C VAL A 207 19.02 23.29 -22.01
N VAL A 208 18.49 23.30 -23.24
CA VAL A 208 19.24 22.91 -24.44
C VAL A 208 20.33 23.95 -24.74
N GLU A 209 21.59 23.50 -24.81
CA GLU A 209 22.72 24.37 -25.15
C GLU A 209 22.52 24.98 -26.56
N GLY A 210 22.57 26.31 -26.64
CA GLY A 210 22.31 27.06 -27.89
C GLY A 210 20.90 27.64 -28.00
N CYS A 211 20.01 27.34 -27.05
CA CYS A 211 18.83 28.14 -26.80
C CYS A 211 19.19 29.42 -26.04
N GLU A 212 19.87 30.35 -26.71
CA GLU A 212 19.95 31.73 -26.25
C GLU A 212 18.59 32.38 -26.50
N ALA A 213 17.67 32.25 -25.55
CA ALA A 213 16.44 33.01 -25.59
C ALA A 213 16.78 34.51 -25.49
N ALA A 214 16.40 35.28 -26.52
CA ALA A 214 16.54 36.73 -26.58
C ALA A 214 15.62 37.48 -25.59
N CYS A 215 15.18 36.86 -24.49
CA CYS A 215 14.37 37.46 -23.45
C CYS A 215 14.80 36.89 -22.09
N ASP A 216 15.58 37.71 -21.38
CA ASP A 216 15.93 37.58 -19.98
C ASP A 216 14.67 37.77 -19.12
N THR A 217 13.88 36.71 -18.96
CA THR A 217 12.83 36.63 -17.93
C THR A 217 13.09 35.40 -17.10
N VAL A 218 13.79 35.61 -15.98
CA VAL A 218 13.96 34.62 -14.92
C VAL A 218 12.60 34.37 -14.26
N PHE A 219 11.95 33.26 -14.61
CA PHE A 219 10.81 32.76 -13.83
C PHE A 219 11.37 32.02 -12.61
N THR A 220 11.34 32.68 -11.45
CA THR A 220 11.58 32.01 -10.16
C THR A 220 10.24 31.42 -9.72
N THR A 221 10.02 30.13 -9.97
CA THR A 221 8.86 29.42 -9.44
C THR A 221 9.16 29.00 -8.00
N ILE A 222 8.59 29.72 -7.03
CA ILE A 222 8.65 29.37 -5.61
C ILE A 222 7.53 28.36 -5.35
N PHE A 223 7.88 27.08 -5.19
CA PHE A 223 6.96 26.09 -4.60
C PHE A 223 7.06 26.18 -3.08
N GLU A 224 6.27 27.07 -2.47
CA GLU A 224 6.03 27.02 -1.02
C GLU A 224 4.72 26.27 -0.77
N THR A 225 4.85 24.98 -0.46
CA THR A 225 3.79 24.22 0.21
C THR A 225 4.29 23.89 1.61
N ILE A 226 4.15 24.82 2.55
CA ILE A 226 4.22 24.53 3.98
C ILE A 226 3.08 25.32 4.65
N VAL A 227 2.03 24.60 5.05
CA VAL A 227 0.99 25.13 5.93
C VAL A 227 1.52 25.04 7.37
N GLU A 228 2.42 25.94 7.73
CA GLU A 228 2.63 26.34 9.12
C GLU A 228 2.68 27.87 9.15
N THR A 229 1.79 28.47 9.93
CA THR A 229 1.76 29.91 10.15
C THR A 229 2.97 30.32 10.96
N GLU A 230 4.09 30.57 10.29
CA GLU A 230 5.25 31.24 10.87
C GLU A 230 5.47 32.58 10.14
N TYR A 231 5.61 33.65 10.92
CA TYR A 231 5.86 34.99 10.39
C TYR A 231 7.29 35.04 9.83
N ILE A 232 7.44 34.93 8.51
CA ILE A 232 8.72 35.13 7.82
C ILE A 232 8.92 36.64 7.59
N GLU A 233 10.00 37.18 8.15
CA GLU A 233 10.45 38.56 7.87
C GLU A 233 11.13 38.56 6.48
N VAL A 234 10.40 39.01 5.46
CA VAL A 234 10.91 39.13 4.09
C VAL A 234 11.81 40.37 3.99
N VAL A 235 13.12 40.17 3.99
CA VAL A 235 14.10 41.23 3.69
C VAL A 235 14.40 41.23 2.20
N VAL A 236 13.73 42.11 1.45
CA VAL A 236 14.05 42.38 0.05
C VAL A 236 15.26 43.31 -0.01
N THR A 237 16.44 42.77 -0.33
CA THR A 237 17.61 43.58 -0.68
C THR A 237 17.71 43.76 -2.18
N ASP A 238 16.93 44.70 -2.73
CA ASP A 238 17.10 45.12 -4.11
C ASP A 238 18.21 46.17 -4.23
N THR A 239 19.14 45.93 -5.15
CA THR A 239 20.07 46.95 -5.64
C THR A 239 19.51 47.48 -6.96
N VAL A 240 18.77 48.58 -6.89
CA VAL A 240 18.16 49.23 -8.06
C VAL A 240 19.21 50.05 -8.81
N ILE A 241 19.41 49.72 -10.09
CA ILE A 241 20.02 50.62 -11.08
C ILE A 241 18.88 51.04 -12.04
N GLU A 242 18.59 52.34 -12.08
CA GLU A 242 17.63 53.08 -12.93
C GLU A 242 17.45 52.52 -14.37
N THR A 243 16.31 52.58 -15.08
CA THR A 243 14.95 53.10 -14.87
C THR A 243 14.02 52.37 -15.87
N GLU A 244 13.08 51.56 -15.41
CA GLU A 244 11.85 51.26 -16.17
C GLU A 244 10.74 50.84 -15.18
N TYR A 245 9.52 51.31 -15.40
CA TYR A 245 8.40 51.07 -14.50
C TYR A 245 7.99 49.59 -14.58
N VAL A 246 8.23 48.82 -13.52
CA VAL A 246 7.65 47.48 -13.36
C VAL A 246 6.31 47.63 -12.65
N GLU A 247 5.22 47.30 -13.35
CA GLU A 247 3.88 47.21 -12.77
C GLU A 247 3.79 45.90 -11.98
N VAL A 248 3.92 45.99 -10.65
CA VAL A 248 3.74 44.85 -9.75
C VAL A 248 2.24 44.65 -9.53
N ILE A 249 1.65 43.67 -10.22
CA ILE A 249 0.27 43.25 -9.98
C ILE A 249 0.30 42.19 -8.86
N VAL A 250 -0.01 42.62 -7.64
CA VAL A 250 -0.27 41.70 -6.52
C VAL A 250 -1.75 41.32 -6.56
N THR A 251 -2.07 40.10 -7.01
CA THR A 251 -3.41 39.53 -6.84
C THR A 251 -3.45 38.72 -5.55
N ASP A 252 -3.64 39.38 -4.42
CA ASP A 252 -3.98 38.69 -3.18
C ASP A 252 -5.42 38.19 -3.25
N THR A 253 -5.60 36.88 -3.14
CA THR A 253 -6.91 36.26 -2.92
C THR A 253 -7.09 36.08 -1.41
N VAL A 254 -7.77 37.05 -0.78
CA VAL A 254 -8.15 36.93 0.63
C VAL A 254 -9.37 36.01 0.73
N ILE A 255 -9.17 34.82 1.31
CA ILE A 255 -10.29 33.96 1.73
C ILE A 255 -10.55 34.27 3.21
N GLU A 256 -11.56 35.10 3.49
CA GLU A 256 -12.11 35.22 4.84
C GLU A 256 -12.87 33.94 5.17
N THR A 257 -12.44 33.25 6.23
CA THR A 257 -13.25 32.22 6.89
C THR A 257 -13.86 32.85 8.15
N GLU A 258 -15.17 33.05 8.13
CA GLU A 258 -15.93 33.47 9.33
C GLU A 258 -15.99 32.28 10.32
N TYR A 259 -15.60 32.54 11.57
CA TYR A 259 -15.82 31.66 12.71
C TYR A 259 -17.19 31.89 13.35
#